data_AF-A0A3D8H8M8-F1
#
_entry.id   AF-A0A3D8H8M8-F1
#
_cell.length_a   1.000
_cell.length_b   1.000
_cell.length_c   1.000
_cell.angle_alpha   90.00
_cell.angle_beta   90.00
_cell.angle_gamma   90.00
#
_symmetry.space_group_name_H-M   'P 1'
#
loop_
_entity.id
_entity.type
_entity.pdbx_description
1 polymer ?
#
loop_
_entity_poly.entity_id
_entity_poly.type
_entity_poly.pdbx_seq_one_letter_code
_entity_poly.pdbx_strand_id
1 'polypeptide(L)'
;QTVVRLRREKPSYGVSSLCELFGVSRQSYYQHHEVDFAKLAFKGFVIEYIREVRAKAPRIGCQKLFEMCKSYFKDKFTMGRDAFYNLLRDSGFMLRIKRRKARTTYADPYAPLYPNLIKGVVPTAANQVWVSDITYIWTLNGFCYLFLITDLYSHRIMGWTFSSSLKYKNAQETLEQAIK
;
A
#
# COMPACT_ATOMS: atom_id res chain seq x y z
N GLN A 1 -0.72 26.14 -22.73
CA GLN A 1 -2.14 25.69 -22.63
C GLN A 1 -3.14 26.83 -22.88
N THR A 2 -2.93 28.04 -22.34
CA THR A 2 -3.86 29.20 -22.49
C THR A 2 -4.03 29.72 -23.93
N VAL A 3 -2.95 29.83 -24.72
CA VAL A 3 -3.01 30.25 -26.14
C VAL A 3 -3.82 29.27 -27.00
N VAL A 4 -3.65 27.96 -26.79
CA VAL A 4 -4.44 26.91 -27.49
C VAL A 4 -5.93 27.05 -27.18
N ARG A 5 -6.27 27.29 -25.90
CA ARG A 5 -7.64 27.48 -25.45
C ARG A 5 -8.27 28.74 -26.05
N LEU A 6 -7.58 29.88 -25.97
CA LEU A 6 -8.06 31.16 -26.51
C LEU A 6 -8.18 31.13 -28.03
N ARG A 7 -7.31 30.40 -28.73
CA ARG A 7 -7.45 30.19 -30.18
C ARG A 7 -8.69 29.36 -30.54
N ARG A 8 -9.08 28.40 -29.68
CA ARG A 8 -10.32 27.63 -29.87
C ARG A 8 -11.57 28.47 -29.55
N GLU A 9 -11.52 29.27 -28.50
CA GLU A 9 -12.64 30.12 -28.07
C GLU A 9 -12.83 31.36 -28.99
N LYS A 10 -11.73 31.90 -29.54
CA LYS A 10 -11.74 33.06 -30.45
C LYS A 10 -10.80 32.84 -31.65
N PRO A 11 -11.23 32.12 -32.69
CA PRO A 11 -10.40 31.78 -33.85
C PRO A 11 -10.04 32.97 -34.76
N SER A 12 -10.69 34.13 -34.56
CA SER A 12 -10.40 35.37 -35.30
C SER A 12 -9.05 35.99 -34.95
N TYR A 13 -8.44 35.65 -33.81
CA TYR A 13 -7.15 36.19 -33.40
C TYR A 13 -6.00 35.29 -33.87
N GLY A 14 -4.98 35.91 -34.46
CA GLY A 14 -3.76 35.23 -34.90
C GLY A 14 -2.94 34.70 -33.73
N VAL A 15 -2.23 33.58 -33.94
CA VAL A 15 -1.33 32.99 -32.93
C VAL A 15 -0.28 34.00 -32.45
N SER A 16 0.24 34.83 -33.36
CA SER A 16 1.22 35.87 -33.00
C SER A 16 0.67 36.83 -31.96
N SER A 17 -0.53 37.39 -32.18
CA SER A 17 -1.16 38.33 -31.25
C SER A 17 -1.49 37.70 -29.90
N LEU A 18 -1.91 36.44 -29.88
CA LEU A 18 -2.14 35.71 -28.63
C LEU A 18 -0.83 35.41 -27.90
N CYS A 19 0.23 35.06 -28.61
CA CYS A 19 1.55 34.82 -28.02
C CYS A 19 2.15 36.11 -27.43
N GLU A 20 2.04 37.23 -28.14
CA GLU A 20 2.45 38.57 -27.68
C GLU A 20 1.71 38.99 -26.42
N LEU A 21 0.40 38.75 -26.34
CA LEU A 21 -0.41 39.05 -25.14
C LEU A 21 0.12 38.38 -23.86
N PHE A 22 0.72 37.19 -23.99
CA PHE A 22 1.30 36.46 -22.86
C PHE A 22 2.83 36.60 -22.76
N GLY A 23 3.45 37.47 -23.56
CA GLY A 23 4.90 37.70 -23.55
C GLY A 23 5.73 36.51 -24.03
N VAL A 24 5.17 35.63 -24.87
CA VAL A 24 5.87 34.45 -25.41
C VAL A 24 6.10 34.64 -26.91
N SER A 25 7.24 34.21 -27.44
CA SER A 25 7.46 34.24 -28.89
C SER A 25 6.66 33.14 -29.60
N ARG A 26 6.23 33.40 -30.83
CA ARG A 26 5.54 32.40 -31.67
C ARG A 26 6.37 31.12 -31.84
N GLN A 27 7.68 31.25 -32.04
CA GLN A 27 8.59 30.11 -32.19
C GLN A 27 8.65 29.26 -30.91
N SER A 28 8.77 29.90 -29.74
CA SER A 28 8.75 29.21 -28.44
C SER A 28 7.44 28.46 -28.21
N TYR A 29 6.30 29.06 -28.60
CA TYR A 29 4.99 28.41 -28.53
C TYR A 29 4.92 27.12 -29.36
N TYR A 30 5.36 27.15 -30.63
CA TYR A 30 5.32 25.95 -31.48
C TYR A 30 6.29 24.86 -31.01
N GLN A 31 7.51 25.25 -30.62
CA GLN A 31 8.50 24.30 -30.05
C GLN A 31 7.95 23.62 -28.80
N HIS A 32 7.35 24.37 -27.87
CA HIS A 32 6.74 23.80 -26.67
C HIS A 32 5.56 22.86 -27.02
N HIS A 33 4.75 23.22 -28.00
CA HIS A 33 3.61 22.41 -28.44
C HIS A 33 4.06 21.07 -29.06
N GLU A 34 5.12 21.06 -29.88
CA GLU A 34 5.70 19.84 -30.44
C GLU A 34 6.28 18.94 -29.36
N VAL A 35 7.01 19.51 -28.40
CA VAL A 35 7.58 18.77 -27.26
C VAL A 35 6.49 18.14 -26.40
N ASP A 36 5.40 18.86 -26.11
CA ASP A 36 4.27 18.32 -25.34
C ASP A 36 3.55 17.20 -26.08
N PHE A 37 3.35 17.35 -27.39
CA PHE A 37 2.72 16.32 -28.21
C PHE A 37 3.58 15.04 -28.24
N ALA A 38 4.90 15.17 -28.42
CA ALA A 38 5.83 14.04 -28.39
C ALA A 38 5.81 13.32 -27.02
N LYS A 39 5.78 14.07 -25.92
CA LYS A 39 5.66 13.49 -24.56
C LYS A 39 4.34 12.76 -24.36
N LEU A 40 3.23 13.30 -24.86
CA LEU A 40 1.91 12.67 -24.76
C LEU A 40 1.84 11.38 -25.59
N ALA A 41 2.35 11.41 -26.82
CA ALA A 41 2.46 10.23 -27.67
C ALA A 41 3.32 9.14 -27.00
N PHE A 42 4.46 9.53 -26.42
CA PHE A 42 5.33 8.59 -25.69
C PHE A 42 4.64 7.94 -24.50
N LYS A 43 3.88 8.70 -23.70
CA LYS A 43 3.03 8.15 -22.62
C LYS A 43 2.05 7.11 -23.16
N GLY A 44 1.45 7.34 -24.33
CA GLY A 44 0.58 6.39 -25.01
C GLY A 44 1.28 5.07 -25.33
N PHE A 45 2.48 5.13 -25.95
CA PHE A 45 3.28 3.93 -26.26
C PHE A 45 3.66 3.14 -25.00
N VAL A 46 4.03 3.82 -23.91
CA VAL A 46 4.35 3.18 -22.63
C VAL A 46 3.12 2.43 -22.08
N ILE A 47 1.94 3.04 -22.11
CA ILE A 47 0.71 2.40 -21.64
C ILE A 47 0.35 1.18 -22.50
N GLU A 48 0.49 1.27 -23.81
CA GLU A 48 0.19 0.14 -24.69
C GLU A 48 1.13 -1.04 -24.46
N TYR A 49 2.44 -0.78 -24.34
CA TYR A 49 3.40 -1.80 -23.96
C TYR A 49 3.06 -2.47 -22.62
N ILE A 50 2.61 -1.70 -21.64
CA ILE A 50 2.22 -2.24 -20.32
C ILE A 50 0.95 -3.10 -20.42
N ARG A 51 0.00 -2.75 -21.29
CA ARG A 51 -1.18 -3.58 -21.56
C ARG A 51 -0.76 -4.94 -22.11
N GLU A 52 0.14 -4.97 -23.10
CA GLU A 52 0.66 -6.22 -23.67
C GLU A 52 1.37 -7.09 -22.62
N VAL A 53 2.23 -6.48 -21.81
CA VAL A 53 2.93 -7.18 -20.73
C VAL A 53 1.93 -7.76 -19.72
N ARG A 54 0.92 -6.98 -19.33
CA ARG A 54 -0.09 -7.43 -18.36
C ARG A 54 -1.11 -8.42 -18.90
N ALA A 55 -1.31 -8.47 -20.21
CA ALA A 55 -2.09 -9.54 -20.83
C ALA A 55 -1.44 -10.91 -20.55
N LYS A 56 -0.11 -10.97 -20.51
CA LYS A 56 0.66 -12.18 -20.19
C LYS A 56 0.93 -12.35 -18.68
N ALA A 57 1.17 -11.25 -17.97
CA ALA A 57 1.51 -11.24 -16.54
C ALA A 57 0.64 -10.22 -15.76
N PRO A 58 -0.62 -10.54 -15.43
CA PRO A 58 -1.57 -9.55 -14.89
C PRO A 58 -1.18 -8.90 -13.56
N ARG A 59 -0.35 -9.59 -12.76
CA ARG A 59 0.06 -9.13 -11.41
C ARG A 59 1.49 -8.63 -11.33
N ILE A 60 2.12 -8.36 -12.47
CA ILE A 60 3.50 -7.83 -12.48
C ILE A 60 3.57 -6.44 -11.83
N GLY A 61 4.53 -6.29 -10.91
CA GLY A 61 4.68 -5.08 -10.10
C GLY A 61 5.16 -3.87 -10.90
N CYS A 62 4.84 -2.66 -10.41
CA CYS A 62 5.17 -1.40 -11.08
C CYS A 62 6.68 -1.18 -11.25
N GLN A 63 7.50 -1.57 -10.25
CA GLN A 63 8.96 -1.48 -10.38
C GLN A 63 9.49 -2.36 -11.51
N LYS A 64 8.97 -3.59 -11.64
CA LYS A 64 9.41 -4.49 -12.71
C LYS A 64 8.99 -3.96 -14.08
N LEU A 65 7.78 -3.41 -14.19
CA LEU A 65 7.31 -2.74 -15.41
C LEU A 65 8.20 -1.55 -15.78
N PHE A 66 8.62 -0.76 -14.80
CA PHE A 66 9.53 0.37 -15.03
C PHE A 66 10.86 -0.11 -15.66
N GLU A 67 11.50 -1.13 -15.08
CA GLU A 67 12.73 -1.69 -15.65
C GLU A 67 12.52 -2.31 -17.04
N MET A 68 11.37 -2.96 -17.25
CA MET A 68 11.02 -3.52 -18.56
C MET A 68 10.83 -2.41 -19.61
N CYS A 69 10.13 -1.32 -19.28
CA CYS A 69 9.99 -0.17 -20.16
C CYS A 69 11.34 0.49 -20.45
N LYS A 70 12.20 0.64 -19.44
CA LYS A 70 13.55 1.17 -19.62
C LYS A 70 14.38 0.31 -20.57
N SER A 71 14.29 -1.02 -20.43
CA SER A 71 14.98 -1.96 -21.32
C SER A 71 14.41 -1.97 -22.74
N TYR A 72 13.09 -1.88 -22.89
CA TYR A 72 12.40 -1.93 -24.17
C TYR A 72 12.60 -0.65 -25.00
N PHE A 73 12.41 0.52 -24.38
CA PHE A 73 12.50 1.82 -25.06
C PHE A 73 13.92 2.41 -25.06
N LYS A 74 14.85 1.86 -24.26
CA LYS A 74 16.27 2.26 -24.19
C LYS A 74 16.42 3.78 -24.05
N ASP A 75 17.21 4.40 -24.92
CA ASP A 75 17.52 5.84 -24.89
C ASP A 75 16.30 6.74 -25.09
N LYS A 76 15.18 6.20 -25.61
CA LYS A 76 13.93 6.94 -25.74
C LYS A 76 13.17 7.03 -24.40
N PHE A 77 13.51 6.19 -23.43
CA PHE A 77 12.89 6.19 -22.11
C PHE A 77 13.52 7.23 -21.19
N THR A 78 13.04 8.47 -21.29
CA THR A 78 13.51 9.60 -20.48
C THR A 78 12.67 9.80 -19.20
N MET A 79 11.63 9.00 -18.99
CA MET A 79 10.72 9.14 -17.87
C MET A 79 11.35 8.65 -16.56
N GLY A 80 11.40 9.52 -15.55
CA GLY A 80 11.80 9.14 -14.20
C GLY A 80 10.80 8.17 -13.54
N ARG A 81 11.27 7.42 -12.53
CA ARG A 81 10.46 6.43 -11.80
C ARG A 81 9.14 7.02 -11.28
N ASP A 82 9.18 8.16 -10.62
CA ASP A 82 7.98 8.72 -9.98
C ASP A 82 6.96 9.22 -11.02
N ALA A 83 7.44 9.80 -12.13
CA ALA A 83 6.59 10.17 -13.26
C ALA A 83 5.95 8.94 -13.93
N PHE A 84 6.66 7.83 -14.01
CA PHE A 84 6.11 6.55 -14.47
C PHE A 84 5.02 6.03 -13.53
N TYR A 85 5.24 6.11 -12.21
CA TYR A 85 4.26 5.66 -11.23
C TYR A 85 3.00 6.52 -11.27
N ASN A 86 3.15 7.84 -11.45
CA ASN A 86 2.02 8.74 -11.64
C ASN A 86 1.27 8.41 -12.95
N LEU A 87 1.98 8.16 -14.05
CA LEU A 87 1.35 7.73 -15.30
C LEU A 87 0.50 6.47 -15.11
N LEU A 88 1.01 5.45 -14.40
CA LEU A 88 0.25 4.23 -14.11
C LEU A 88 -0.96 4.50 -13.21
N ARG A 89 -0.82 5.40 -12.23
CA ARG A 89 -1.92 5.81 -11.37
C ARG A 89 -3.03 6.48 -12.16
N ASP A 90 -2.69 7.49 -12.93
CA ASP A 90 -3.63 8.29 -13.72
C ASP A 90 -4.31 7.45 -14.81
N SER A 91 -3.61 6.44 -15.32
CA SER A 91 -4.12 5.53 -16.35
C SER A 91 -4.84 4.29 -15.79
N GLY A 92 -4.99 4.17 -14.47
CA GLY A 92 -5.69 3.04 -13.83
C GLY A 92 -4.92 1.72 -13.81
N PHE A 93 -3.61 1.74 -14.05
CA PHE A 93 -2.71 0.58 -14.03
C PHE A 93 -2.08 0.31 -12.65
N MET A 94 -2.60 0.86 -11.56
CA MET A 94 -2.12 0.48 -10.23
C MET A 94 -2.68 -0.88 -9.81
N LEU A 95 -1.81 -1.76 -9.30
CA LEU A 95 -2.27 -3.04 -8.75
C LEU A 95 -2.96 -2.81 -7.40
N ARG A 96 -4.16 -3.35 -7.26
CA ARG A 96 -4.86 -3.38 -5.96
C ARG A 96 -4.25 -4.47 -5.08
N ILE A 97 -3.64 -4.08 -3.97
CA ILE A 97 -3.17 -5.03 -2.96
C ILE A 97 -4.41 -5.59 -2.22
N LYS A 98 -4.82 -6.82 -2.54
CA LYS A 98 -5.77 -7.56 -1.70
C LYS A 98 -5.01 -8.08 -0.48
N ARG A 99 -5.17 -7.43 0.67
CA ARG A 99 -4.76 -8.00 1.96
C ARG A 99 -5.62 -9.23 2.23
N ARG A 100 -5.03 -10.43 2.16
CA ARG A 100 -5.68 -11.64 2.63
C ARG A 100 -5.62 -11.62 4.15
N LYS A 101 -6.77 -11.57 4.83
CA LYS A 101 -6.82 -11.86 6.27
C LYS A 101 -6.76 -13.37 6.41
N ALA A 102 -5.77 -13.89 7.12
CA ALA A 102 -5.78 -15.29 7.54
C ALA A 102 -6.99 -15.46 8.48
N ARG A 103 -7.90 -16.38 8.14
CA ARG A 103 -8.96 -16.78 9.06
C ARG A 103 -8.40 -17.92 9.90
N THR A 104 -8.00 -17.59 11.12
CA THR A 104 -7.44 -18.58 12.07
C THR A 104 -8.53 -19.44 12.71
N THR A 105 -9.77 -18.94 12.79
CA THR A 105 -10.86 -19.62 13.48
C THR A 105 -12.12 -19.69 12.61
N TYR A 106 -12.68 -20.90 12.50
CA TYR A 106 -14.04 -21.11 12.05
C TYR A 106 -14.93 -21.11 13.28
N ALA A 107 -15.85 -20.13 13.36
CA ALA A 107 -16.83 -20.08 14.44
C ALA A 107 -17.76 -21.29 14.29
N ASP A 108 -17.91 -22.06 15.36
CA ASP A 108 -18.91 -23.12 15.44
C ASP A 108 -20.30 -22.47 15.66
N PRO A 109 -21.27 -22.66 14.74
CA PRO A 109 -22.62 -22.13 14.90
C PRO A 109 -23.35 -22.61 16.15
N TYR A 110 -22.95 -23.75 16.72
CA TYR A 110 -23.61 -24.39 17.86
C TYR A 110 -22.89 -24.14 19.19
N ALA A 111 -21.74 -23.47 19.16
CA ALA A 111 -21.02 -23.16 20.39
C ALA A 111 -21.79 -22.12 21.23
N PRO A 112 -21.90 -22.32 22.55
CA PRO A 112 -22.52 -21.34 23.43
C PRO A 112 -21.76 -20.01 23.37
N LEU A 113 -22.49 -18.94 23.11
CA LEU A 113 -21.98 -17.57 23.13
C LEU A 113 -21.96 -17.06 24.57
N TYR A 114 -20.77 -17.02 25.17
CA TYR A 114 -20.60 -16.43 26.48
C TYR A 114 -20.51 -14.89 26.39
N PRO A 115 -21.18 -14.15 27.28
CA PRO A 115 -21.09 -12.69 27.29
C PRO A 115 -19.68 -12.25 27.65
N ASN A 116 -19.15 -11.26 26.93
CA ASN A 116 -17.89 -10.63 27.30
C ASN A 116 -18.11 -9.75 28.54
N LEU A 117 -17.73 -10.26 29.71
CA LEU A 117 -17.92 -9.60 31.01
C LEU A 117 -17.17 -8.27 31.14
N ILE A 118 -16.08 -8.07 30.38
CA ILE A 118 -15.30 -6.83 30.41
C ILE A 118 -15.71 -5.83 29.33
N LYS A 119 -16.80 -6.09 28.60
CA LYS A 119 -17.28 -5.18 27.54
C LYS A 119 -17.70 -3.84 28.14
N GLY A 120 -16.99 -2.78 27.77
CA GLY A 120 -17.24 -1.42 28.27
C GLY A 120 -16.58 -1.10 29.61
N VAL A 121 -15.83 -2.05 30.19
CA VAL A 121 -15.02 -1.81 31.38
C VAL A 121 -13.73 -1.10 30.97
N VAL A 122 -13.45 0.04 31.61
CA VAL A 122 -12.16 0.73 31.52
C VAL A 122 -11.48 0.59 32.87
N PRO A 123 -10.35 -0.13 32.98
CA PRO A 123 -9.66 -0.27 34.26
C PRO A 123 -9.14 1.10 34.72
N THR A 124 -9.32 1.41 36.00
CA THR A 124 -8.90 2.65 36.65
C THR A 124 -7.60 2.50 37.44
N ALA A 125 -7.13 1.27 37.63
CA ALA A 125 -5.89 0.95 38.33
C ALA A 125 -5.30 -0.37 37.81
N ALA A 126 -4.01 -0.59 38.10
CA ALA A 126 -3.35 -1.86 37.83
C ALA A 126 -4.00 -3.01 38.61
N ASN A 127 -3.88 -4.23 38.07
CA ASN A 127 -4.39 -5.49 38.62
C ASN A 127 -5.91 -5.62 38.70
N GLN A 128 -6.65 -4.80 37.93
CA GLN A 128 -8.11 -4.95 37.81
C GLN A 128 -8.52 -5.90 36.67
N VAL A 129 -7.79 -5.86 35.55
CA VAL A 129 -8.05 -6.69 34.38
C VAL A 129 -6.73 -7.16 33.81
N TRP A 130 -6.55 -8.47 33.72
CA TRP A 130 -5.42 -9.09 33.03
C TRP A 130 -5.89 -9.71 31.72
N VAL A 131 -5.04 -9.62 30.70
CA VAL A 131 -5.28 -10.22 29.39
C VAL A 131 -4.19 -11.24 29.11
N SER A 132 -4.58 -12.43 28.69
CA SER A 132 -3.66 -13.48 28.26
C SER A 132 -3.61 -13.58 26.74
N ASP A 133 -2.42 -13.76 26.19
CA ASP A 133 -2.22 -14.05 24.76
C ASP A 133 -1.21 -15.18 24.56
N ILE A 134 -1.30 -15.88 23.42
CA ILE A 134 -0.31 -16.86 22.97
C ILE A 134 0.21 -16.43 21.59
N THR A 135 1.47 -16.03 21.55
CA THR A 135 2.14 -15.62 20.32
C THR A 135 3.00 -16.77 19.74
N TYR A 136 2.82 -17.03 18.44
CA TYR A 136 3.56 -18.07 17.72
C TYR A 136 4.82 -17.45 17.12
N ILE A 137 5.98 -17.97 17.50
CA ILE A 137 7.30 -17.46 17.09
C ILE A 137 8.00 -18.53 16.24
N TRP A 138 8.33 -18.18 14.99
CA TRP A 138 9.10 -19.07 14.12
C TRP A 138 10.59 -18.97 14.46
N THR A 139 11.24 -20.11 14.65
CA THR A 139 12.68 -20.23 14.94
C THR A 139 13.35 -21.14 13.91
N LEU A 140 14.68 -21.23 13.93
CA LEU A 140 15.43 -22.16 13.07
C LEU A 140 15.04 -23.63 13.31
N ASN A 141 14.52 -23.95 14.50
CA ASN A 141 14.14 -25.31 14.91
C ASN A 141 12.61 -25.54 14.84
N GLY A 142 11.87 -24.63 14.21
CA GLY A 142 10.40 -24.70 14.08
C GLY A 142 9.64 -23.68 14.95
N PHE A 143 8.34 -23.89 15.12
CA PHE A 143 7.48 -23.00 15.91
C PHE A 143 7.69 -23.19 17.41
N CYS A 144 7.85 -22.07 18.10
CA CYS A 144 7.75 -21.95 19.55
C CYS A 144 6.56 -21.05 19.92
N TYR A 145 6.12 -21.13 21.16
CA TYR A 145 4.94 -20.47 21.68
C TYR A 145 5.30 -19.66 22.91
N LEU A 146 4.99 -18.38 22.87
CA LEU A 146 5.16 -17.44 23.96
C LEU A 146 3.79 -17.20 24.60
N PHE A 147 3.64 -17.66 25.84
CA PHE A 147 2.47 -17.41 26.68
C PHE A 147 2.71 -16.12 27.46
N LEU A 148 1.77 -15.19 27.42
CA LEU A 148 1.87 -13.88 28.05
C LEU A 148 0.63 -13.59 28.88
N ILE A 149 0.83 -13.03 30.07
CA ILE A 149 -0.22 -12.38 30.86
C ILE A 149 0.20 -10.93 31.05
N THR A 150 -0.65 -10.00 30.63
CA THR A 150 -0.39 -8.55 30.68
C THR A 150 -1.49 -7.86 31.46
N ASP A 151 -1.13 -6.90 32.30
CA ASP A 151 -2.09 -6.02 32.96
C ASP A 151 -2.63 -4.97 31.98
N LEU A 152 -3.95 -4.86 31.86
CA LEU A 152 -4.61 -4.01 30.86
C LEU A 152 -4.42 -2.51 31.12
N TYR A 153 -4.21 -2.10 32.39
CA TYR A 153 -4.04 -0.70 32.76
C TYR A 153 -2.59 -0.23 32.60
N SER A 154 -1.65 -0.98 33.19
CA SER A 154 -0.23 -0.61 33.25
C SER A 154 0.59 -1.09 32.05
N HIS A 155 0.03 -1.98 31.21
CA HIS A 155 0.74 -2.70 30.14
C HIS A 155 1.93 -3.52 30.60
N ARG A 156 2.05 -3.79 31.90
CA ARG A 156 3.12 -4.61 32.46
C ARG A 156 2.88 -6.08 32.16
N ILE A 157 3.93 -6.78 31.72
CA ILE A 157 3.93 -8.24 31.64
C ILE A 157 4.00 -8.78 33.07
N MET A 158 2.93 -9.45 33.49
CA MET A 158 2.79 -10.03 34.83
C MET A 158 3.46 -11.40 34.88
N GLY A 159 3.30 -12.20 33.82
CA GLY A 159 3.93 -13.51 33.69
C GLY A 159 4.17 -13.85 32.22
N TRP A 160 5.19 -14.67 31.96
CA TRP A 160 5.52 -15.15 30.63
C TRP A 160 6.18 -16.54 30.67
N THR A 161 5.85 -17.39 29.71
CA THR A 161 6.51 -18.69 29.53
C THR A 161 6.78 -18.91 28.05
N PHE A 162 8.01 -19.33 27.73
CA PHE A 162 8.40 -19.67 26.35
C PHE A 162 8.58 -21.18 26.22
N SER A 163 7.85 -21.81 25.30
CA SER A 163 7.81 -23.27 25.17
C SER A 163 7.79 -23.71 23.72
N SER A 164 8.34 -24.89 23.43
CA SER A 164 8.19 -25.56 22.13
C SER A 164 6.84 -26.30 22.00
N SER A 165 5.96 -26.22 23.00
CA SER A 165 4.69 -26.94 23.05
C SER A 165 3.50 -26.04 23.41
N LEU A 166 2.32 -26.36 22.87
CA LEU A 166 1.03 -25.71 23.20
C LEU A 166 0.32 -26.33 24.41
N LYS A 167 1.03 -27.13 25.23
CA LYS A 167 0.44 -27.79 26.40
C LYS A 167 -0.08 -26.76 27.41
N TYR A 168 -1.24 -27.06 28.02
CA TYR A 168 -1.88 -26.20 29.03
C TYR A 168 -0.96 -25.88 30.22
N LYS A 169 -0.02 -26.79 30.55
CA LYS A 169 0.95 -26.61 31.64
C LYS A 169 1.73 -25.30 31.52
N ASN A 170 2.07 -24.87 30.30
CA ASN A 170 2.80 -23.63 30.09
C ASN A 170 1.93 -22.41 30.46
N ALA A 171 0.63 -22.44 30.12
CA ALA A 171 -0.29 -21.36 30.51
C ALA A 171 -0.52 -21.32 32.02
N GLN A 172 -0.58 -22.48 32.67
CA GLN A 172 -0.66 -22.57 34.13
C GLN A 172 0.59 -22.00 34.79
N GLU A 173 1.78 -22.35 34.31
CA GLU A 173 3.05 -21.80 34.79
C GLU A 173 3.13 -20.27 34.63
N THR A 174 2.69 -19.76 33.48
CA THR A 174 2.59 -18.31 33.24
C THR A 174 1.68 -17.63 34.27
N LEU A 175 0.55 -18.25 34.62
CA LEU A 175 -0.39 -17.72 35.61
C LEU A 175 0.18 -17.78 37.03
N GLU A 176 0.81 -18.89 37.41
CA GLU A 176 1.49 -19.04 38.70
C GLU A 176 2.62 -18.02 38.87
N GLN A 177 3.33 -17.69 37.79
CA GLN A 177 4.31 -16.61 37.77
C GLN A 177 3.67 -15.23 37.94
N ALA A 178 2.52 -14.98 37.29
CA ALA A 178 1.85 -13.68 37.31
C ALA A 178 1.22 -13.31 38.67
N ILE A 179 0.86 -14.31 39.49
CA ILE A 179 0.22 -14.12 40.80
C ILE A 179 1.26 -13.96 41.94
N LYS A 180 2.54 -14.23 41.68
CA LYS A 180 3.64 -14.02 42.65
C LYS A 180 3.97 -12.54 42.84
#